data_AF-A0A497JSW4-F1
#
_entry.id   AF-A0A497JSW4-F1
#
_cell.length_a   1.000
_cell.length_b   1.000
_cell.length_c   1.000
_cell.angle_alpha   90.00
_cell.angle_beta   90.00
_cell.angle_gamma   90.00
#
_symmetry.space_group_name_H-M   'P 1'
#
loop_
_entity.id
_entity.type
_entity.pdbx_description
1 polymer ?
#
loop_
_entity_poly.entity_id
_entity_poly.type
_entity_poly.pdbx_seq_one_letter_code
_entity_poly.pdbx_strand_id
1 'polypeptide(L)' 'MEYKSGWLGIKVIKISERNTSKTCHKCGHKGIQVGSLFKCPNYGYTCNADYNGAMNILKWTVD' A
#
# COMPACT_ATOMS: atom_id res chain seq x y z
N MET A 1 8.23 14.57 6.73
CA MET A 1 9.15 13.42 6.78
C MET A 1 10.56 13.82 6.38
N GLU A 2 10.76 14.42 5.19
CA GLU A 2 12.08 14.81 4.65
C GLU A 2 13.05 15.48 5.64
N TYR A 3 12.61 16.51 6.38
CA TYR A 3 13.47 17.23 7.34
C TYR A 3 14.17 16.33 8.37
N LYS A 4 13.40 15.55 9.15
CA LYS A 4 13.95 14.67 10.19
C LYS A 4 14.62 13.42 9.59
N SER A 5 14.11 12.91 8.46
CA SER A 5 14.69 11.77 7.75
C SER A 5 16.10 12.09 7.23
N GLY A 6 16.32 13.32 6.76
CA GLY A 6 17.63 13.77 6.27
C GLY A 6 18.73 13.76 7.34
N TRP A 7 18.39 13.98 8.62
CA TRP A 7 19.35 13.89 9.74
C TRP A 7 19.95 12.50 9.88
N LEU A 8 19.22 11.46 9.47
CA LEU A 8 19.64 10.06 9.54
C LEU A 8 20.08 9.51 8.17
N GLY A 9 20.19 10.37 7.14
CA GLY A 9 20.49 9.94 5.78
C GLY A 9 19.39 9.09 5.12
N ILE A 10 18.17 9.10 5.64
CA ILE A 10 17.04 8.32 5.11
C ILE A 10 16.43 9.08 3.93
N LYS A 11 16.50 8.47 2.73
CA LYS A 11 15.87 9.00 1.52
C LYS A 11 14.34 8.89 1.62
N VAL A 12 13.66 10.00 1.40
CA VAL A 12 12.19 10.05 1.28
C VAL A 12 11.83 10.17 -0.19
N ILE A 13 10.96 9.29 -0.67
CA ILE A 13 10.45 9.29 -2.04
C ILE A 13 8.94 9.56 -1.96
N LYS A 14 8.46 10.52 -2.74
CA LYS A 14 7.04 10.85 -2.86
C LYS A 14 6.46 10.07 -4.04
N ILE A 15 5.46 9.22 -3.77
CA ILE A 15 4.72 8.45 -4.79
C ILE A 15 3.24 8.77 -4.67
N SER A 16 2.52 8.71 -5.79
CA SER A 16 1.07 8.87 -5.79
C SER A 16 0.40 7.68 -5.09
N GLU A 17 -0.40 7.96 -4.07
CA GLU A 17 -1.19 6.96 -3.35
C GLU A 17 -2.47 6.52 -4.11
N ARG A 18 -2.73 7.10 -5.29
CA ARG A 18 -4.00 6.93 -5.99
C ARG A 18 -4.26 5.46 -6.31
N ASN A 19 -5.42 4.97 -5.89
CA ASN A 19 -5.92 3.59 -6.10
C ASN A 19 -5.10 2.47 -5.42
N THR A 20 -4.13 2.79 -4.56
CA THR A 20 -3.32 1.79 -3.83
C THR A 20 -4.17 0.91 -2.91
N SER A 21 -5.27 1.40 -2.33
CA SER A 21 -6.12 0.61 -1.43
C SER A 21 -7.08 -0.35 -2.14
N LYS A 22 -7.26 -0.22 -3.47
CA LYS A 22 -8.27 -0.98 -4.24
C LYS A 22 -7.74 -2.30 -4.82
N THR A 23 -6.44 -2.47 -4.83
CA THR A 23 -5.77 -3.63 -5.44
C THR A 23 -5.12 -4.47 -4.36
N CYS A 24 -5.16 -5.80 -4.47
CA CYS A 24 -4.50 -6.65 -3.49
C CYS A 24 -2.99 -6.67 -3.71
N HIS A 25 -2.21 -6.29 -2.70
CA HIS A 25 -0.74 -6.28 -2.80
C HIS A 25 -0.10 -7.63 -3.09
N LYS A 26 -0.78 -8.73 -2.73
CA LYS A 26 -0.30 -10.10 -2.95
C LYS A 26 -0.51 -10.58 -4.40
N CYS A 27 -1.62 -10.22 -5.06
CA CYS A 27 -1.98 -10.81 -6.37
C CYS A 27 -2.42 -9.84 -7.47
N GLY A 28 -2.52 -8.54 -7.19
CA GLY A 28 -2.92 -7.55 -8.19
C GLY A 28 -4.41 -7.52 -8.54
N HIS A 29 -5.25 -8.39 -7.99
CA HIS A 29 -6.69 -8.34 -8.23
C HIS A 29 -7.36 -7.21 -7.43
N LYS A 30 -8.43 -6.64 -7.99
CA LYS A 30 -9.25 -5.65 -7.30
C LYS A 30 -9.92 -6.29 -6.07
N GLY A 31 -9.76 -5.67 -4.92
CA GLY A 31 -10.37 -6.08 -3.67
C GLY A 31 -11.62 -5.28 -3.31
N ILE A 32 -12.22 -5.68 -2.20
CA ILE A 32 -13.36 -5.00 -1.57
C ILE A 32 -12.85 -4.38 -0.28
N GLN A 33 -13.11 -3.09 -0.09
CA GLN A 33 -12.80 -2.37 1.14
C GLN A 33 -14.11 -2.01 1.86
N VAL A 34 -14.18 -2.33 3.16
CA VAL A 34 -15.28 -1.95 4.05
C VAL A 34 -14.66 -1.33 5.30
N GLY A 35 -14.69 0.00 5.36
CA GLY A 35 -13.98 0.75 6.40
C GLY A 35 -12.46 0.48 6.36
N SER A 36 -11.91 0.02 7.48
CA SER A 36 -10.48 -0.34 7.62
C SER A 36 -10.16 -1.76 7.17
N LEU A 37 -11.15 -2.57 6.78
CA LEU A 37 -10.95 -3.94 6.32
C LEU A 37 -10.84 -4.00 4.79
N PHE A 38 -9.81 -4.70 4.30
CA PHE A 38 -9.66 -5.09 2.91
C PHE A 38 -9.85 -6.61 2.75
N LYS A 39 -10.62 -7.03 1.74
CA LYS A 39 -10.82 -8.43 1.36
C LYS A 39 -10.48 -8.66 -0.11
N CYS A 40 -9.61 -9.61 -0.39
CA CYS A 40 -9.30 -10.08 -1.74
C CYS A 40 -10.29 -11.19 -2.14
N PRO A 41 -11.08 -11.01 -3.21
CA PRO A 41 -12.02 -12.03 -3.67
C PRO A 41 -11.34 -13.23 -4.34
N ASN A 42 -10.10 -13.09 -4.81
CA ASN A 42 -9.41 -14.13 -5.58
C ASN A 42 -9.05 -15.37 -4.74
N TYR A 43 -8.58 -15.17 -3.50
CA TYR A 43 -8.21 -16.28 -2.58
C TYR A 43 -8.59 -15.99 -1.12
N GLY A 44 -9.53 -15.07 -0.90
CA GLY A 44 -10.11 -14.82 0.42
C GLY A 44 -9.23 -14.09 1.43
N TYR A 45 -8.05 -13.59 1.02
CA TYR A 45 -7.14 -12.88 1.92
C TYR A 45 -7.75 -11.59 2.47
N THR A 46 -7.69 -11.43 3.79
CA THR A 46 -8.19 -10.24 4.50
C THR A 46 -7.09 -9.58 5.31
N CYS A 47 -7.04 -8.25 5.30
CA CYS A 47 -6.12 -7.48 6.13
C CYS A 47 -6.63 -6.06 6.34
N ASN A 48 -5.88 -5.24 7.09
CA ASN A 48 -6.17 -3.82 7.17
C ASN A 48 -5.94 -3.13 5.81
N ALA A 49 -6.83 -2.22 5.41
CA ALA A 49 -6.80 -1.52 4.14
C ALA A 49 -5.58 -0.59 4.00
N ASP A 50 -5.16 0.06 5.08
CA ASP A 50 -3.96 0.91 5.12
C ASP A 50 -2.69 0.07 4.97
N TYR A 51 -2.66 -1.10 5.61
CA TYR A 51 -1.56 -2.07 5.42
C TYR A 51 -1.49 -2.54 3.96
N ASN A 52 -2.62 -2.87 3.35
CA ASN A 52 -2.67 -3.24 1.93
C ASN A 52 -2.18 -2.10 1.03
N GLY A 53 -2.62 -0.86 1.30
CA GLY A 53 -2.19 0.34 0.59
C GLY A 53 -0.68 0.58 0.70
N ALA A 54 -0.12 0.50 1.91
CA ALA A 54 1.31 0.68 2.15
C ALA A 54 2.16 -0.36 1.39
N MET A 55 1.70 -1.62 1.35
CA MET A 55 2.38 -2.68 0.59
C MET A 55 2.31 -2.45 -0.92
N ASN A 56 1.21 -1.91 -1.44
CA ASN A 56 1.13 -1.53 -2.85
C ASN A 56 2.06 -0.36 -3.17
N ILE A 57 2.13 0.66 -2.31
CA ILE A 57 3.09 1.77 -2.47
C ILE A 57 4.50 1.21 -2.54
N LEU A 58 4.89 0.37 -1.56
CA LEU A 58 6.21 -0.28 -1.55
C LEU A 58 6.48 -0.99 -2.87
N LYS A 59 5.55 -1.82 -3.35
CA LYS A 59 5.71 -2.58 -4.59
C LYS A 59 5.93 -1.69 -5.81
N TRP A 60 5.17 -0.60 -5.94
CA TRP A 60 5.30 0.34 -7.07
C TRP A 60 6.55 1.21 -7.01
N THR A 61 7.26 1.24 -5.88
CA THR A 61 8.55 1.96 -5.80
C THR A 61 9.73 1.16 -6.34
N VAL A 62 9.56 -0.14 -6.54
CA VAL A 62 10.63 -1.08 -6.93
C VAL A 62 10.58 -1.44 -8.42
N ASP A 63 9.53 -1.00 -9.13
CA ASP A 63 9.39 -1.08 -10.59
C ASP A 63 9.77 0.26 -11.24
#